data_AF-A0A3S3RWW2-F1
#
_entry.id   AF-A0A3S3RWW2-F1
#
_cell.length_a   1.000
_cell.length_b   1.000
_cell.length_c   1.000
_cell.angle_alpha   90.00
_cell.angle_beta   90.00
_cell.angle_gamma   90.00
#
_symmetry.space_group_name_H-M   'P 1'
#
loop_
_entity.id
_entity.type
_entity.pdbx_description
1 polymer ?
#
loop_
_entity_poly.entity_id
_entity_poly.type
_entity_poly.pdbx_seq_one_letter_code
_entity_poly.pdbx_strand_id
1 'polypeptide(L)' 'MMNPEPLLVIPVFIPHEGCPHCCVFCNQRRISGFTEKSVTAEDVRVTVQTWLDRDGPAQRRVQAAFYGGSFTGLP' A
#
# COMPACT_ATOMS: atom_id res chain seq x y z
N MET A 1 -7.40 31.89 9.35
CA MET A 1 -7.94 30.66 8.74
C MET A 1 -6.73 29.85 8.31
N MET A 2 -6.33 28.82 9.07
CA MET A 2 -5.17 28.00 8.71
C MET A 2 -5.58 27.10 7.54
N ASN A 3 -4.99 27.33 6.37
CA ASN A 3 -5.15 26.42 5.25
C ASN A 3 -4.28 25.19 5.56
N PRO A 4 -4.84 23.97 5.64
CA PRO A 4 -4.02 22.80 5.90
C PRO A 4 -3.02 22.63 4.76
N GLU A 5 -1.77 22.34 5.11
CA GLU A 5 -0.75 22.00 4.14
C GLU A 5 -1.25 20.84 3.24
N PRO A 6 -0.96 20.87 1.92
CA PRO A 6 -1.35 19.78 1.03
C PRO A 6 -0.85 18.43 1.58
N LEU A 7 -1.69 17.40 1.50
CA LEU A 7 -1.36 16.05 1.92
C LEU A 7 -1.32 15.13 0.69
N LEU A 8 -0.19 14.47 0.48
CA LEU A 8 -0.07 13.33 -0.42
C LEU A 8 -0.20 12.04 0.39
N VAL A 9 -1.19 11.22 0.03
CA VAL A 9 -1.31 9.84 0.53
C VAL A 9 -0.85 8.89 -0.57
N ILE A 10 0.23 8.15 -0.32
CA ILE A 10 0.78 7.14 -1.23
C ILE A 10 0.19 5.78 -0.86
N PRO A 11 -0.64 5.17 -1.72
CA PRO A 11 -1.23 3.87 -1.44
C PRO A 11 -0.23 2.74 -1.74
N VAL A 12 -0.05 1.84 -0.76
CA VAL A 12 0.75 0.62 -0.89
C VAL A 12 -0.17 -0.57 -0.62
N PHE A 13 -0.44 -1.37 -1.65
CA PHE A 13 -1.27 -2.57 -1.52
C PHE A 13 -0.39 -3.77 -1.23
N ILE A 14 -0.50 -4.31 -0.02
CA ILE A 14 0.15 -5.55 0.39
C ILE A 14 -0.92 -6.65 0.33
N PRO A 15 -0.76 -7.67 -0.52
CA PRO A 15 -1.72 -8.74 -0.65
C PRO A 15 -1.81 -9.58 0.63
N HIS A 16 -2.70 -10.58 0.65
CA HIS A 16 -2.94 -11.43 1.83
C HIS A 16 -1.73 -12.34 2.17
N GLU A 17 -0.62 -11.73 2.59
CA GLU A 17 0.67 -12.37 2.85
C GLU A 17 0.91 -12.61 4.35
N GLY A 18 0.35 -11.76 5.22
CA GLY A 18 0.54 -11.88 6.68
C GLY A 18 -0.48 -12.76 7.39
N CYS A 19 -1.32 -13.51 6.67
CA CYS A 19 -2.25 -14.46 7.28
C CYS A 19 -2.06 -15.85 6.65
N PRO A 20 -1.70 -16.88 7.45
CA PRO A 20 -1.47 -18.23 6.95
C PRO A 20 -2.77 -18.97 6.60
N HIS A 21 -3.94 -18.39 6.89
CA HIS A 21 -5.24 -19.02 6.72
C HIS A 21 -5.96 -18.55 5.46
N CYS A 22 -6.56 -19.48 4.71
CA CYS A 22 -7.41 -19.18 3.56
C CYS A 22 -8.89 -19.15 3.97
N CYS A 23 -9.29 -18.18 4.82
CA CYS A 23 -10.67 -18.09 5.30
C CYS A 23 -11.64 -17.75 4.16
N VAL A 24 -12.83 -18.36 4.15
CA VAL A 24 -13.85 -18.16 3.10
C VAL A 24 -14.24 -16.69 2.86
N PHE A 25 -14.06 -15.83 3.86
CA PHE A 25 -14.37 -14.40 3.78
C PHE A 25 -13.18 -13.54 3.29
N CYS A 26 -11.94 -13.95 3.55
CA CYS A 26 -10.73 -13.19 3.21
C CYS A 26 -9.85 -13.87 2.16
N ASN A 27 -10.33 -14.95 1.54
CA ASN A 27 -9.61 -15.72 0.52
C ASN A 27 -9.48 -14.87 -0.76
N GLN A 28 -8.54 -13.93 -0.71
CA GLN A 28 -8.23 -12.97 -1.76
C GLN A 28 -7.94 -13.72 -3.07
N ARG A 29 -7.26 -14.88 -2.99
CA ARG A 29 -6.99 -15.76 -4.15
C ARG A 29 -8.25 -16.22 -4.89
N ARG A 30 -9.34 -16.50 -4.15
CA ARG A 30 -10.65 -16.85 -4.75
C ARG A 30 -11.42 -15.64 -5.25
N ILE A 31 -11.29 -14.48 -4.58
CA ILE A 31 -12.11 -13.29 -4.86
C ILE A 31 -11.54 -12.47 -6.02
N SER A 32 -10.22 -12.30 -6.10
CA SER A 32 -9.58 -11.45 -7.12
C SER A 32 -9.28 -12.17 -8.43
N GLY A 33 -9.34 -13.50 -8.47
CA GLY A 33 -8.98 -14.32 -9.64
C GLY A 33 -7.50 -14.23 -10.04
N PHE A 34 -6.69 -13.50 -9.27
CA PHE A 34 -5.28 -13.24 -9.52
C PHE A 34 -4.42 -13.98 -8.49
N THR A 35 -3.36 -14.63 -8.96
CA THR A 35 -2.23 -15.02 -8.11
C THR A 35 -1.46 -13.73 -7.82
N GLU A 36 -1.77 -13.08 -6.69
CA GLU A 36 -1.06 -11.86 -6.29
C GLU A 36 0.44 -12.19 -6.16
N LYS A 37 1.27 -11.53 -6.99
CA LYS A 37 2.72 -11.58 -6.87
C LYS A 37 3.08 -10.93 -5.53
N SER A 38 3.93 -11.57 -4.75
CA SER A 38 4.37 -10.99 -3.48
C SER A 38 4.98 -9.61 -3.68
N VAL A 39 4.62 -8.67 -2.82
CA VAL A 39 5.15 -7.31 -2.85
C VAL A 39 6.49 -7.30 -2.13
N THR A 40 7.54 -6.86 -2.82
CA THR A 40 8.87 -6.74 -2.22
C THR A 40 9.08 -5.33 -1.64
N ALA A 41 10.04 -5.19 -0.73
CA ALA A 41 10.45 -3.88 -0.22
C ALA A 41 10.91 -2.94 -1.36
N GLU A 42 11.49 -3.49 -2.43
CA GLU A 42 11.90 -2.73 -3.61
C GLU A 42 10.70 -2.22 -4.42
N ASP A 43 9.64 -3.02 -4.56
CA ASP A 43 8.40 -2.58 -5.20
C ASP A 43 7.77 -1.40 -4.44
N VAL A 44 7.81 -1.44 -3.10
CA VAL A 44 7.35 -0.34 -2.24
C VAL A 44 8.22 0.90 -2.46
N ARG A 45 9.54 0.75 -2.48
CA ARG A 45 10.48 1.87 -2.71
C ARG A 45 10.23 2.54 -4.06
N VAL A 46 10.10 1.76 -5.12
CA VAL A 46 9.81 2.26 -6.48
C VAL A 46 8.46 2.97 -6.53
N THR A 47 7.44 2.41 -5.89
CA THR A 47 6.11 3.03 -5.81
C THR A 47 6.19 4.40 -5.12
N VAL A 48 6.81 4.47 -3.93
CA VAL A 48 6.97 5.72 -3.20
C VAL A 48 7.72 6.76 -4.03
N GLN A 49 8.84 6.39 -4.65
CA GLN A 49 9.62 7.31 -5.47
C GLN A 49 8.80 7.84 -6.66
N THR A 50 8.06 6.97 -7.34
CA THR A 50 7.21 7.34 -8.48
C THR A 50 6.17 8.39 -8.09
N TRP A 51 5.57 8.28 -6.90
CA TRP A 51 4.61 9.28 -6.41
C TRP A 51 5.26 10.59 -5.98
N LEU A 52 6.46 10.51 -5.38
CA LEU A 52 7.21 11.71 -4.99
C LEU A 52 7.67 12.51 -6.21
N ASP A 53 8.05 11.85 -7.30
CA ASP A 53 8.54 12.48 -8.53
C ASP A 53 7.42 13.12 -9.36
N ARG A 54 6.18 12.62 -9.24
CA ARG A 54 5.04 13.03 -10.09
C ARG A 54 4.46 14.39 -9.73
N ASP A 55 4.58 14.78 -8.47
CA ASP A 55 4.02 16.00 -7.92
C ASP A 55 5.18 16.87 -7.45
N GLY A 56 5.42 17.98 -8.15
CA GLY A 56 6.56 18.87 -7.95
C GLY A 56 6.74 19.47 -6.54
N PRO A 57 7.65 20.44 -6.37
CA PRO A 57 8.28 20.81 -5.08
C PRO A 57 7.40 21.58 -4.08
N ALA A 58 6.07 21.39 -4.10
CA ALA A 58 5.22 21.95 -3.07
C ALA A 58 5.57 21.31 -1.71
N GLN A 59 5.93 22.15 -0.72
CA GLN A 59 6.01 21.71 0.67
C GLN A 59 4.66 21.09 1.06
N ARG A 60 4.69 19.78 1.30
CA ARG A 60 3.50 18.98 1.55
C ARG A 60 3.81 17.89 2.55
N ARG A 61 2.78 17.52 3.30
CA ARG A 61 2.86 16.35 4.16
C ARG A 61 2.71 15.11 3.28
N VAL A 62 3.50 14.09 3.57
CA VAL A 62 3.43 12.81 2.86
C VAL A 62 3.10 11.71 3.87
N GLN A 63 2.16 10.84 3.52
CA GLN A 63 1.77 9.68 4.30
C GLN A 63 1.77 8.45 3.40
N ALA A 64 2.39 7.36 3.84
CA ALA A 64 2.20 6.05 3.24
C ALA A 64 1.00 5.36 3.88
N ALA A 65 0.07 4.86 3.07
CA ALA A 65 -1.09 4.11 3.53
C ALA A 65 -0.99 2.66 3.04
N PHE A 66 -0.85 1.73 3.97
CA PHE A 66 -0.79 0.30 3.68
C PHE A 66 -2.19 -0.31 3.67
N TYR A 67 -2.53 -0.98 2.57
CA TYR A 67 -3.81 -1.66 2.35
C TYR A 67 -3.57 -3.16 2.27
N GLY A 68 -4.44 -3.94 2.91
CA GLY A 68 -4.34 -5.39 2.99
C GLY A 68 -4.83 -5.87 4.36
N GLY A 69 -5.71 -6.88 4.40
CA GLY A 69 -6.36 -7.28 5.65
C GLY A 69 -5.42 -7.90 6.70
N SER A 70 -4.20 -8.29 6.30
CA SER A 70 -3.27 -9.05 7.14
C SER A 70 -1.84 -8.52 7.14
N PHE A 71 -1.55 -7.36 6.56
CA PHE A 71 -0.16 -6.90 6.37
C PHE A 71 0.61 -6.69 7.68
N THR A 72 -0.07 -6.42 8.80
CA THR A 72 0.56 -6.30 10.12
C THR A 72 1.06 -7.63 10.68
N GLY A 73 0.65 -8.76 10.10
CA GLY A 73 1.11 -10.11 10.43
C GLY A 73 2.28 -10.61 9.58
N LEU A 74 2.91 -9.74 8.78
CA LEU A 74 4.15 -10.07 8.08
C LEU A 74 5.30 -10.31 9.11
N PRO A 75 6.23 -11.24 8.84
CA PRO A 75 7.38 -11.52 9.71
C PRO A 75 8.40 -10.38 9.78
#